data_AF-A0A2V7ZLE4-F1
#
_entry.id   AF-A0A2V7ZLE4-F1
#
_cell.length_a   1.000
_cell.length_b   1.000
_cell.length_c   1.000
_cell.angle_alpha   90.00
_cell.angle_beta   90.00
_cell.angle_gamma   90.00
#
_symmetry.space_group_name_H-M   'P 1'
#
loop_
_entity.id
_entity.type
_entity.pdbx_description
1 polymer ?
#
loop_
_entity_poly.entity_id
_entity_poly.type
_entity_poly.pdbx_seq_one_letter_code
_entity_poly.pdbx_strand_id
1 'polypeptide(L)'
;MLCRRFEAAARAAWHSHDKGQLLFVEKGRGRVQRRGEPIRDLKEGESDYTAPNVVHWHGAAPDQELVQVNIGFGGETKWFDKVTDEEYNGKRK
;
A
#
# COMPACT_ATOMS: atom_id res chain seq x y z
N MET A 1 -5.58 14.54 0.08
CA MET A 1 -5.46 13.73 -1.15
C MET A 1 -4.08 13.98 -1.73
N LEU A 2 -3.32 12.93 -2.05
CA LEU A 2 -1.98 13.04 -2.64
C LEU A 2 -1.83 12.01 -3.76
N CYS A 3 -1.37 12.44 -4.93
CA CYS A 3 -0.89 11.52 -5.97
C CYS A 3 0.56 11.14 -5.66
N ARG A 4 0.88 9.85 -5.72
CA ARG A 4 2.20 9.30 -5.46
C ARG A 4 2.61 8.41 -6.62
N ARG A 5 3.87 8.51 -7.03
CA ARG A 5 4.53 7.58 -7.94
C ARG A 5 5.49 6.68 -7.18
N PHE A 6 5.45 5.40 -7.47
CA PHE A 6 6.39 4.40 -6.98
C PHE A 6 7.07 3.76 -8.21
N GLU A 7 8.40 3.75 -8.19
CA GLU A 7 9.18 2.91 -9.10
C GLU A 7 8.88 1.44 -8.84
N ALA A 8 9.17 0.56 -9.81
CA ALA A 8 9.01 -0.88 -9.63
C ALA A 8 9.67 -1.37 -8.33
N ALA A 9 8.96 -2.22 -7.59
CA ALA A 9 9.31 -2.73 -6.26
C ALA A 9 9.44 -1.70 -5.12
N ALA A 10 9.21 -0.41 -5.37
CA ALA A 10 9.19 0.59 -4.31
C ALA A 10 7.90 0.47 -3.47
N ARG A 11 8.03 0.58 -2.15
CA ARG A 11 6.90 0.48 -1.20
C ARG A 11 7.08 1.38 0.00
N ALA A 12 5.97 1.78 0.59
CA ALA A 12 5.96 2.44 1.89
C ALA A 12 6.40 1.47 3.00
N ALA A 13 6.91 2.01 4.11
CA ALA A 13 7.05 1.25 5.34
C ALA A 13 5.68 0.83 5.88
N TRP A 14 5.66 -0.13 6.81
CA TRP A 14 4.44 -0.46 7.55
C TRP A 14 3.93 0.78 8.28
N HIS A 15 2.63 1.03 8.19
CA HIS A 15 1.98 2.17 8.86
C HIS A 15 0.49 1.91 9.11
N SER A 16 -0.13 2.76 9.92
CA SER A 16 -1.58 2.78 10.14
C SER A 16 -2.09 4.22 10.19
N HIS A 17 -3.32 4.45 9.71
CA HIS A 17 -4.02 5.74 9.84
C HIS A 17 -5.13 5.62 10.87
N ASP A 18 -5.20 6.54 11.82
CA ASP A 18 -6.22 6.57 12.88
C ASP A 18 -7.67 6.65 12.35
N LYS A 19 -7.88 7.29 11.18
CA LYS A 19 -9.17 7.42 10.50
C LYS A 19 -9.29 6.58 9.24
N GLY A 20 -8.30 5.75 8.95
CA GLY A 20 -8.25 4.92 7.75
C GLY A 20 -7.81 5.66 6.49
N GLN A 21 -7.71 4.93 5.38
CA GLN A 21 -7.21 5.41 4.10
C GLN A 21 -7.91 4.71 2.95
N LEU A 22 -8.17 5.45 1.88
CA LEU A 22 -8.56 4.92 0.58
C LEU A 22 -7.43 5.13 -0.42
N LEU A 23 -7.08 4.06 -1.12
CA LEU A 23 -6.14 4.06 -2.24
C LEU A 23 -6.92 3.89 -3.55
N PHE A 24 -6.45 4.53 -4.61
CA PHE A 24 -6.95 4.33 -5.97
C PHE A 24 -5.76 4.26 -6.93
N VAL A 25 -5.71 3.22 -7.75
CA VAL A 25 -4.65 3.04 -8.76
C VAL A 25 -5.02 3.82 -10.01
N GLU A 26 -4.29 4.89 -10.27
CA GLU A 26 -4.46 5.72 -11.45
C GLU A 26 -3.76 5.10 -12.67
N LYS A 27 -2.54 4.58 -12.48
CA LYS A 27 -1.75 3.93 -13.53
C LYS A 27 -0.85 2.85 -12.93
N GLY A 28 -0.55 1.81 -13.70
CA GLY A 28 0.41 0.78 -13.33
C GLY A 28 -0.17 -0.38 -12.52
N ARG A 29 0.66 -1.02 -11.69
CA ARG A 29 0.23 -2.13 -10.83
C ARG A 29 0.73 -1.94 -9.41
N GLY A 30 -0.20 -1.94 -8.46
CA GLY A 30 0.09 -1.78 -7.06
C GLY A 30 0.01 -3.09 -6.28
N ARG A 31 0.60 -3.07 -5.09
CA ARG A 31 0.50 -4.09 -4.06
C ARG A 31 0.08 -3.45 -2.77
N VAL A 32 -0.79 -4.15 -2.06
CA VAL A 32 -1.21 -3.80 -0.70
C VAL A 32 -1.16 -5.04 0.18
N GLN A 33 -0.85 -4.84 1.46
CA GLN A 33 -0.93 -5.90 2.43
C GLN A 33 -1.29 -5.34 3.81
N ARG A 34 -2.27 -5.96 4.46
CA ARG A 34 -2.55 -5.76 5.89
C ARG A 34 -1.74 -6.77 6.69
N ARG A 35 -1.24 -6.38 7.87
CA ARG A 35 -0.34 -7.23 8.66
C ARG A 35 -1.01 -8.57 8.98
N GLY A 36 -0.36 -9.67 8.59
CA GLY A 36 -0.87 -11.03 8.79
C GLY A 36 -1.80 -11.54 7.67
N GLU A 37 -2.18 -10.69 6.72
CA GLU A 37 -2.99 -11.08 5.55
C GLU A 37 -2.10 -11.34 4.31
N PRO A 38 -2.63 -12.05 3.30
CA PRO A 38 -1.97 -12.19 2.00
C PRO A 38 -1.77 -10.84 1.30
N ILE A 39 -0.70 -10.73 0.51
CA ILE A 39 -0.50 -9.61 -0.40
C ILE A 39 -1.59 -9.65 -1.48
N ARG A 40 -2.15 -8.49 -1.80
CA ARG A 40 -3.08 -8.31 -2.91
C ARG A 40 -2.50 -7.35 -3.93
N ASP A 41 -2.58 -7.72 -5.20
CA ASP A 41 -2.30 -6.79 -6.29
C ASP A 41 -3.53 -5.92 -6.56
N LEU A 42 -3.30 -4.68 -6.97
CA LEU A 42 -4.31 -3.73 -7.44
C LEU A 42 -3.95 -3.29 -8.88
N LYS A 43 -4.93 -3.35 -9.77
CA LYS A 43 -4.81 -2.93 -11.17
C LYS A 43 -5.33 -1.50 -11.36
N GLU A 44 -5.01 -0.90 -12.51
CA GLU A 44 -5.55 0.40 -12.92
C GLU A 44 -7.07 0.45 -12.78
N GLY A 45 -7.57 1.52 -12.15
CA GLY A 45 -8.99 1.71 -11.86
C GLY A 45 -9.50 1.04 -10.58
N GLU A 46 -8.70 0.20 -9.92
CA GLU A 46 -9.09 -0.43 -8.66
C GLU A 46 -8.76 0.44 -7.45
N SER A 47 -9.52 0.23 -6.37
CA SER A 47 -9.35 0.90 -5.09
C SER A 47 -9.25 -0.09 -3.94
N ASP A 48 -8.49 0.26 -2.91
CA ASP A 48 -8.45 -0.48 -1.64
C ASP A 48 -8.70 0.47 -0.48
N TYR A 49 -9.70 0.13 0.33
CA TYR A 49 -9.96 0.80 1.59
C TYR A 49 -9.29 0.06 2.74
N THR A 50 -8.54 0.78 3.55
CA THR A 50 -7.97 0.26 4.79
C THR A 50 -8.58 1.00 5.98
N ALA A 51 -9.20 0.23 6.87
CA ALA A 51 -9.92 0.72 8.03
C ALA A 51 -8.99 1.41 9.06
N PRO A 52 -9.56 2.24 9.96
CA PRO A 52 -8.85 2.81 11.11
C PRO A 52 -7.92 1.83 11.84
N ASN A 53 -6.71 2.29 12.14
CA ASN A 53 -5.70 1.57 12.95
C ASN A 53 -5.22 0.24 12.37
N VAL A 54 -5.62 -0.14 11.16
CA VAL A 54 -5.10 -1.32 10.48
C VAL A 54 -3.68 -1.05 9.99
N VAL A 55 -2.73 -1.88 10.47
CA VAL A 55 -1.34 -1.81 10.03
C VAL A 55 -1.21 -2.43 8.64
N HIS A 56 -0.74 -1.65 7.69
CA HIS A 56 -0.62 -2.05 6.29
C HIS A 56 0.61 -1.40 5.62
N TRP A 57 0.94 -1.87 4.43
CA TRP A 57 1.80 -1.17 3.49
C TRP A 57 1.18 -1.19 2.10
N HIS A 58 1.63 -0.29 1.25
CA HIS A 58 1.30 -0.27 -0.16
C HIS A 58 2.50 0.20 -1.00
N GLY A 59 2.55 -0.21 -2.26
CA GLY A 59 3.66 0.09 -3.15
C GLY A 59 3.45 -0.47 -4.55
N ALA A 60 4.45 -0.31 -5.42
CA ALA A 60 4.44 -0.88 -6.76
C ALA A 60 4.60 -2.40 -6.76
N ALA A 61 4.18 -3.04 -7.84
CA ALA A 61 4.53 -4.42 -8.15
C ALA A 61 6.04 -4.57 -8.48
N PRO A 62 6.61 -5.80 -8.48
CA PRO A 62 8.05 -6.01 -8.63
C PRO A 62 8.64 -5.55 -9.96
N ASP A 63 7.82 -5.53 -11.01
CA ASP A 63 8.17 -5.41 -12.41
C ASP A 63 7.50 -4.23 -13.13
N GLN A 64 6.73 -3.41 -12.40
CA GLN A 64 5.97 -2.31 -12.99
C GLN A 64 5.87 -1.13 -12.03
N GLU A 65 5.95 0.09 -12.57
CA GLU A 65 5.68 1.32 -11.80
C GLU A 65 4.21 1.40 -11.33
N LEU A 66 3.96 2.28 -10.38
CA LEU A 66 2.62 2.59 -9.88
C LEU A 66 2.44 4.09 -9.73
N VAL A 67 1.31 4.60 -10.23
CA VAL A 67 0.76 5.91 -9.89
C VAL A 67 -0.54 5.69 -9.13
N GLN A 68 -0.61 6.16 -7.89
CA GLN A 68 -1.80 6.01 -7.05
C GLN A 68 -2.20 7.32 -6.37
N VAL A 69 -3.51 7.48 -6.18
CA VAL A 69 -4.10 8.51 -5.35
C VAL A 69 -4.28 7.97 -3.93
N ASN A 70 -3.85 8.76 -2.95
CA ASN A 70 -3.94 8.47 -1.53
C ASN A 70 -4.93 9.45 -0.90
N ILE A 71 -6.03 8.94 -0.34
CA ILE A 71 -7.05 9.71 0.35
C ILE A 71 -7.06 9.26 1.81
N GLY A 72 -6.36 10.01 2.67
CA GLY A 72 -6.50 9.87 4.11
C GLY A 72 -7.73 10.65 4.60
N PHE A 73 -8.41 10.14 5.62
CA PHE A 73 -9.61 10.77 6.20
C PHE A 73 -9.29 11.73 7.36
N GLY A 74 -8.09 12.31 7.33
CA GLY A 74 -7.51 13.16 8.38
C GLY A 74 -6.86 12.35 9.50
N GLY A 75 -6.43 13.04 10.55
CA GLY A 75 -5.80 12.42 11.73
C GLY A 75 -4.31 12.10 11.55
N GLU A 76 -3.79 11.22 12.40
CA GLU A 76 -2.37 10.88 12.48
C GLU A 76 -2.02 9.55 11.80
N THR A 77 -0.87 9.54 11.10
CA THR A 77 -0.26 8.32 10.57
C THR A 77 0.82 7.82 11.53
N LYS A 78 0.65 6.61 12.05
CA LYS A 78 1.67 5.92 12.84
C LYS A 78 2.55 5.06 11.93
N TRP A 79 3.85 5.34 11.94
CA TRP A 79 4.85 4.60 11.17
C TRP A 79 5.50 3.48 12.01
N PHE A 80 5.87 2.38 11.35
CA PHE A 80 6.56 1.23 11.92
C PHE A 80 7.78 0.87 11.05
N ASP A 81 8.27 -0.35 11.19
CA ASP A 81 9.44 -0.85 10.45
C ASP A 81 9.23 -0.86 8.93
N LYS A 82 10.35 -0.86 8.21
CA LYS A 82 10.36 -1.06 6.75
C LYS A 82 9.86 -2.46 6.42
N VAL A 83 9.16 -2.58 5.29
CA VAL A 83 8.75 -3.87 4.73
C VAL A 83 10.00 -4.59 4.23
N THR A 84 10.30 -5.75 4.80
CA THR A 84 11.46 -6.56 4.38
C THR A 84 11.23 -7.14 2.99
N ASP A 85 12.30 -7.56 2.31
CA ASP A 85 12.16 -8.21 1.01
C ASP A 85 11.41 -9.55 1.12
N GLU A 86 11.54 -10.26 2.24
CA GLU A 86 10.78 -11.49 2.50
C GLU A 86 9.28 -11.22 2.65
N GLU A 87 8.90 -10.17 3.39
CA GLU A 87 7.51 -9.73 3.51
C GLU A 87 6.96 -9.29 2.16
N TYR A 88 7.72 -8.50 1.40
CA TYR A 88 7.32 -7.98 0.09
C TYR A 88 7.13 -9.07 -0.98
N ASN A 89 7.96 -10.11 -0.95
CA ASN A 89 7.84 -11.24 -1.86
C ASN A 89 6.73 -12.22 -1.47
N GLY A 90 6.23 -12.12 -0.23
CA GLY A 90 5.27 -13.03 0.37
C GLY A 90 5.89 -14.40 0.66
N LYS A 91 5.45 -15.04 1.74
CA LYS A 91 5.78 -16.45 1.96
C LYS A 91 5.10 -17.28 0.86
N ARG A 92 5.86 -17.74 -0.13
CA ARG A 92 5.45 -18.86 -0.99
C ARG A 92 5.12 -20.03 -0.07
N LYS A 93 3.83 -20.34 0.09
CA LYS A 93 3.40 -21.65 0.55
C LYS A 93 3.43 -22.60 -0.63
#